data_AF-A0A6M1ZM05-F1
#
_entry.id   AF-A0A6M1ZM05-F1
#
_cell.length_a   1.000
_cell.length_b   1.000
_cell.length_c   1.000
_cell.angle_alpha   90.00
_cell.angle_beta   90.00
_cell.angle_gamma   90.00
#
_symmetry.space_group_name_H-M   'P 1'
#
loop_
_entity.id
_entity.type
_entity.pdbx_description
1 polymer ?
#
loop_
_entity_poly.entity_id
_entity_poly.type
_entity_poly.pdbx_seq_one_letter_code
_entity_poly.pdbx_strand_id
1 'polypeptide(L)' 'MQDYHQKYPLYGFNLHKGYGTEKHRKALIEHGPSDIHRKSFESVRVLS' A
#
# COMPACT_ATOMS: atom_id res chain seq x y z
N MET A 1 4.26 7.43 9.33
CA MET A 1 4.39 6.04 8.84
C MET A 1 5.81 5.76 8.34
N GLN A 2 6.82 6.03 9.16
CA GLN A 2 8.19 5.57 8.84
C GLN A 2 8.37 4.11 9.24
N ASP A 3 7.84 3.72 10.40
CA ASP A 3 7.92 2.34 10.90
C ASP A 3 7.23 1.34 9.94
N TYR A 4 6.07 1.70 9.39
CA TYR A 4 5.42 0.88 8.36
C TYR A 4 6.21 0.82 7.06
N HIS A 5 6.94 1.88 6.69
CA HIS A 5 7.80 1.83 5.51
C HIS A 5 9.01 0.92 5.74
N GLN A 6 9.58 0.90 6.94
CA GLN A 6 10.66 -0.04 7.27
C GLN A 6 10.20 -1.50 7.13
N LYS A 7 8.98 -1.82 7.59
CA LYS A 7 8.41 -3.16 7.46
C LYS A 7 7.91 -3.49 6.05
N TYR A 8 7.41 -2.49 5.32
CA TYR A 8 6.81 -2.63 3.99
C TYR A 8 7.40 -1.57 3.02
N PRO A 9 8.70 -1.70 2.65
CA PRO A 9 9.42 -0.65 1.92
C PRO A 9 8.86 -0.38 0.53
N LEU A 10 8.30 -1.41 -0.11
CA LEU A 10 7.79 -1.37 -1.49
C LEU A 10 6.62 -0.38 -1.68
N TYR A 11 5.86 -0.12 -0.62
CA TYR A 11 4.62 0.66 -0.70
C TYR A 11 4.78 2.14 -0.43
N GLY A 12 5.99 2.63 -0.10
CA GLY A 12 6.27 4.06 0.05
C GLY A 12 5.48 4.77 1.16
N PHE A 13 5.08 4.07 2.23
CA PHE A 13 4.27 4.64 3.32
C PHE A 13 4.87 5.89 3.97
N ASN A 14 6.19 6.06 3.94
CA ASN A 14 6.85 7.25 4.42
C ASN A 14 6.52 8.51 3.60
N LEU A 15 6.25 8.35 2.30
CA LEU A 15 5.98 9.45 1.36
C LEU A 15 4.53 9.90 1.39
N HIS A 16 3.58 8.97 1.31
CA HIS A 16 2.16 9.30 1.16
C HIS A 16 1.29 8.72 2.28
N LYS A 17 1.87 8.18 3.37
CA LYS A 17 1.14 7.74 4.58
C LYS A 17 -0.04 6.79 4.32
N GLY A 18 0.02 5.99 3.25
CA GLY A 18 -1.04 5.06 2.86
C GLY A 18 -2.19 5.65 2.03
N TYR A 19 -2.13 6.94 1.64
CA TYR A 19 -3.04 7.48 0.64
C TYR A 19 -2.79 6.82 -0.73
N GLY A 20 -3.87 6.57 -1.47
CA GLY A 20 -3.90 5.87 -2.77
C GLY A 20 -3.30 6.66 -3.93
N THR A 21 -2.06 7.14 -3.77
CA THR A 21 -1.27 7.80 -4.83
C THR A 21 -0.99 6.82 -5.97
N GLU A 22 -0.63 7.35 -7.14
CA GLU A 22 -0.25 6.50 -8.28
C GLU A 22 0.88 5.53 -7.93
N LYS A 23 1.89 5.99 -7.18
CA LYS A 23 2.98 5.15 -6.69
C LYS A 23 2.47 4.00 -5.83
N HIS A 24 1.55 4.29 -4.91
CA HIS A 24 0.98 3.27 -4.03
C HIS A 24 0.13 2.25 -4.80
N ARG A 25 -0.67 2.71 -5.78
CA ARG A 25 -1.44 1.82 -6.66
C ARG A 25 -0.55 0.90 -7.47
N LYS A 26 0.56 1.41 -8.03
CA LYS A 26 1.55 0.59 -8.75
C LYS A 26 2.14 -0.48 -7.84
N ALA A 27 2.56 -0.12 -6.63
CA ALA A 27 3.08 -1.08 -5.66
C ALA A 27 2.05 -2.17 -5.28
N LEU A 28 0.78 -1.79 -5.11
CA LEU A 28 -0.31 -2.74 -4.87
C LEU A 28 -0.53 -3.71 -6.05
N ILE A 29 -0.46 -3.21 -7.29
CA ILE A 29 -0.61 -4.06 -8.49
C ILE A 29 0.57 -5.01 -8.64
N GLU A 30 1.79 -4.54 -8.38
CA GLU A 30 3.03 -5.31 -8.58
C GLU A 30 3.27 -6.35 -7.47
N HIS A 31 2.94 -6.03 -6.22
CA HIS A 31 3.28 -6.85 -5.06
C HIS A 31 2.08 -7.38 -4.29
N GLY A 32 0.85 -7.04 -4.72
CA GLY A 32 -0.37 -7.32 -3.98
C GLY A 32 -0.53 -6.43 -2.73
N PRO A 33 -1.59 -6.61 -1.94
CA PRO A 33 -1.76 -5.91 -0.67
C PRO A 33 -1.02 -6.59 0.50
N SER A 34 -0.27 -5.82 1.29
CA SER A 34 0.26 -6.27 2.59
C SER A 34 -0.80 -6.37 3.70
N ASP A 35 -0.47 -7.02 4.82
CA ASP A 35 -1.35 -7.25 5.98
C ASP A 35 -2.01 -5.99 6.57
N ILE A 36 -1.34 -4.84 6.51
CA ILE A 36 -1.87 -3.58 7.06
C ILE A 36 -2.82 -2.85 6.10
N HIS A 37 -2.99 -3.34 4.86
CA HIS A 37 -3.92 -2.73 3.92
C HIS A 37 -5.35 -3.07 4.30
N ARG A 38 -6.21 -2.04 4.24
CA ARG A 38 -7.63 -2.19 4.50
C ARG A 38 -8.32 -2.84 3.31
N LYS A 39 -8.68 -4.12 3.45
CA LYS A 39 -9.40 -4.90 2.41
C LYS A 39 -10.75 -4.30 2.00
N SER A 40 -11.34 -3.45 2.84
CA SER A 40 -12.58 -2.72 2.52
C SER A 40 -12.40 -1.62 1.48
N PHE A 41 -11.16 -1.21 1.18
CA PHE A 41 -10.90 -0.19 0.16
C PHE A 41 -10.91 -0.83 -1.22
N GLU A 42 -11.62 -0.19 -2.15
CA GLU A 42 -11.81 -0.72 -3.51
C GLU A 42 -10.46 -1.02 -4.19
N SER A 43 -9.46 -0.15 -4.01
CA SER A 43 -8.11 -0.34 -4.56
C SER A 43 -7.37 -1.58 -4.06
N VAL A 44 -7.81 -2.13 -2.92
CA VAL A 44 -7.27 -3.37 -2.32
C VAL A 44 -8.17 -4.55 -2.66
N ARG A 45 -9.49 -4.36 -2.60
CA ARG A 45 -10.51 -5.38 -2.85
C ARG A 45 -10.41 -5.99 -4.24
N VAL A 46 -10.12 -5.17 -5.27
CA VAL A 46 -9.98 -5.66 -6.65
C VAL A 46 -8.69 -6.46 -6.90
N LEU A 47 -7.78 -6.49 -5.92
CA LEU A 47 -6.48 -7.16 -6.00
C LEU A 47 -6.37 -8.36 -5.03
N SER A 48 -7.40 -8.61 -4.23
CA SER A 48 -7.46 -9.70 -3.23
C SER A 48 -8.37 -10.82 -3.68
#